data_AF-A0A822GXG7-F1
#
_entry.id   AF-A0A822GXG7-F1
#
_cell.length_a   1.000
_cell.length_b   1.000
_cell.length_c   1.000
_cell.angle_alpha   90.00
_cell.angle_beta   90.00
_cell.angle_gamma   90.00
#
_symmetry.space_group_name_H-M   'P 1'
#
loop_
_entity.id
_entity.type
_entity.pdbx_description
1 polymer ?
#
loop_
_entity_poly.entity_id
_entity_poly.type
_entity_poly.pdbx_seq_one_letter_code
_entity_poly.pdbx_strand_id
1 'polypeptide(L)'
;ESDPPTTTATKVEDPFTKPLLPPMDACVRVEKGTFRVYTLNEQKQWIPAKNKHITIDQFIEDYTLLSKMIIDGPLQSFCHRRLQYLKTKHELHTLLNEVKEWSEAKSASHTDFYNVQKVDTHIHAVASMHQKSLLNFMKKKMEVSSNMQVYKKPNGTILTLKEVFDELKLDINNIDIDQLGVHAV
;
A
#
# COMPACT_ATOMS: atom_id res chain seq x y z
N GLU A 1 39.33 2.19 -16.24
CA GLU A 1 37.99 2.75 -15.97
C GLU A 1 37.13 2.50 -17.18
N SER A 2 36.17 1.60 -17.08
CA SER A 2 35.15 1.39 -18.12
C SER A 2 33.86 2.00 -17.60
N ASP A 3 33.38 3.03 -18.28
CA ASP A 3 32.11 3.67 -17.97
C ASP A 3 30.97 2.63 -17.88
N PRO A 4 30.01 2.80 -16.95
CA PRO A 4 28.86 1.93 -16.90
C PRO A 4 28.08 2.03 -18.23
N PRO A 5 27.47 0.94 -18.70
CA PRO A 5 26.73 0.95 -19.95
C PRO A 5 25.61 1.99 -19.84
N THR A 6 25.71 3.02 -20.69
CA THR A 6 24.63 3.99 -20.87
C THR A 6 23.47 3.23 -21.47
N THR A 7 22.56 2.79 -20.62
CA THR A 7 21.26 2.25 -21.03
C THR A 7 20.57 3.37 -21.79
N THR A 8 20.52 3.25 -23.11
CA THR A 8 19.74 4.13 -23.98
C THR A 8 18.30 4.09 -23.46
N ALA A 9 17.86 5.18 -22.84
CA ALA A 9 16.50 5.32 -22.37
C ALA A 9 15.57 5.25 -23.58
N THR A 10 15.05 4.06 -23.87
CA THR A 10 13.85 3.87 -24.70
C THR A 10 12.83 4.87 -24.19
N LYS A 11 12.34 5.76 -25.07
CA LYS A 11 11.27 6.73 -24.76
C LYS A 11 10.21 6.01 -23.94
N VAL A 12 10.18 6.29 -22.66
CA VAL A 12 9.18 5.74 -21.74
C VAL A 12 7.89 6.44 -22.12
N GLU A 13 7.05 5.77 -22.90
CA GLU A 13 5.67 6.23 -23.12
C GLU A 13 5.02 6.42 -21.76
N ASP A 14 4.28 7.52 -21.60
CA ASP A 14 3.63 7.84 -20.32
C ASP A 14 2.65 6.71 -19.96
N PRO A 15 2.90 5.95 -18.87
CA PRO A 15 2.08 4.80 -18.51
C PRO A 15 0.62 5.18 -18.20
N PHE A 16 0.34 6.45 -17.93
CA PHE A 16 -1.01 6.97 -17.67
C PHE A 16 -1.76 7.37 -18.94
N THR A 17 -1.12 7.32 -20.12
CA THR A 17 -1.73 7.67 -21.41
C THR A 17 -2.19 6.46 -22.24
N LYS A 18 -1.97 5.24 -21.73
CA LYS A 18 -2.35 4.02 -22.44
C LYS A 18 -3.88 3.93 -22.58
N PRO A 19 -4.41 3.70 -23.80
CA PRO A 19 -5.84 3.55 -23.98
C PRO A 19 -6.34 2.31 -23.24
N LEU A 20 -7.58 2.38 -22.75
CA LEU A 20 -8.24 1.23 -22.14
C LEU A 20 -8.27 0.06 -23.14
N LEU A 21 -7.99 -1.14 -22.65
CA LEU A 21 -8.09 -2.35 -23.44
C LEU A 21 -9.54 -2.53 -23.94
N PRO A 22 -9.73 -3.08 -25.16
CA PRO A 22 -11.07 -3.32 -25.69
C PRO A 22 -11.85 -4.30 -24.81
N PRO A 23 -13.19 -4.23 -24.82
CA PRO A 23 -14.03 -5.17 -24.08
C PRO A 23 -13.74 -6.62 -24.49
N MET A 24 -13.64 -7.51 -23.50
CA MET A 24 -13.48 -8.94 -23.71
C MET A 24 -14.83 -9.64 -23.50
N ASP A 25 -15.13 -10.64 -24.34
CA ASP A 25 -16.32 -11.50 -24.21
C ASP A 25 -16.17 -12.48 -23.03
N ALA A 26 -16.16 -11.93 -21.82
CA ALA A 26 -16.07 -12.65 -20.56
C ALA A 26 -17.23 -12.30 -19.64
N CYS A 27 -17.76 -13.29 -18.91
CA CYS A 27 -18.71 -13.05 -17.84
C CYS A 27 -18.15 -13.54 -16.50
N VAL A 28 -18.49 -12.82 -15.44
CA VAL A 28 -18.12 -13.17 -14.06
C VAL A 28 -19.34 -13.77 -13.38
N ARG A 29 -19.17 -14.92 -12.74
CA ARG A 29 -20.22 -15.54 -11.90
C ARG A 29 -19.68 -15.79 -10.50
N VAL A 30 -20.55 -15.67 -9.51
CA VAL A 30 -20.21 -16.00 -8.13
C VAL A 30 -20.56 -17.47 -7.89
N GLU A 31 -19.57 -18.29 -7.59
CA GLU A 31 -19.73 -19.69 -7.23
C GLU A 31 -19.23 -19.89 -5.80
N LYS A 32 -20.09 -20.34 -4.87
CA LYS A 32 -19.75 -20.54 -3.44
C LYS A 32 -19.06 -19.32 -2.76
N GLY A 33 -19.25 -18.11 -3.26
CA GLY A 33 -18.60 -16.90 -2.73
C GLY A 33 -17.26 -16.54 -3.38
N THR A 34 -16.75 -17.32 -4.34
CA THR A 34 -15.63 -16.90 -5.20
C THR A 34 -16.13 -16.40 -6.55
N PHE A 35 -15.42 -15.41 -7.09
CA PHE A 35 -15.67 -14.94 -8.45
C PHE A 35 -14.95 -15.85 -9.45
N ARG A 36 -15.69 -16.39 -10.40
CA ARG A 36 -15.17 -17.21 -11.49
C ARG A 36 -15.46 -16.56 -12.83
N VAL A 37 -14.41 -16.48 -13.65
CA VAL A 37 -14.47 -15.91 -15.00
C VAL A 37 -14.78 -17.01 -16.01
N TYR A 38 -15.74 -16.75 -16.89
CA TYR A 38 -16.10 -17.60 -18.02
C TYR A 38 -15.84 -16.85 -19.31
N THR A 39 -15.25 -17.53 -20.28
CA THR A 39 -14.99 -17.02 -21.62
C THR A 39 -15.91 -17.72 -22.62
N LEU A 40 -16.27 -17.01 -23.69
CA LEU A 40 -17.03 -17.59 -24.77
C LEU A 40 -16.13 -18.49 -25.64
N ASN A 41 -16.53 -19.75 -25.83
CA ASN A 41 -15.85 -20.65 -26.76
C ASN A 41 -16.26 -20.37 -28.22
N GLU A 42 -15.55 -20.95 -29.20
CA GLU A 42 -15.89 -20.86 -30.63
C GLU A 42 -17.34 -21.27 -30.93
N GLN A 43 -17.92 -22.15 -30.09
CA GLN A 43 -19.30 -22.62 -30.17
C GLN A 43 -20.33 -21.71 -29.45
N LYS A 44 -19.93 -20.49 -29.05
CA LYS A 44 -20.76 -19.54 -28.27
C LYS A 44 -21.26 -20.10 -26.91
N GLN A 45 -20.49 -20.98 -26.29
CA GLN A 45 -20.80 -21.52 -24.95
C GLN A 45 -19.86 -20.92 -23.91
N TRP A 46 -20.40 -20.65 -22.71
CA TRP A 46 -19.62 -20.14 -21.58
C TRP A 46 -18.83 -21.27 -20.92
N ILE A 47 -17.49 -21.21 -21.02
CA ILE A 47 -16.58 -22.18 -20.43
C ILE A 47 -15.73 -21.47 -19.37
N PRO A 48 -15.44 -22.08 -18.21
CA PRO A 48 -14.54 -21.49 -17.23
C PRO A 48 -13.19 -21.17 -17.88
N ALA A 49 -12.69 -19.95 -17.65
CA ALA A 49 -11.38 -19.53 -18.14
C ALA A 49 -10.30 -20.51 -17.65
N LYS A 50 -9.27 -20.77 -18.48
CA LYS A 50 -8.14 -21.68 -18.18
C LYS A 50 -7.22 -21.19 -17.05
N ASN A 51 -7.65 -20.20 -16.28
CA ASN A 51 -6.88 -19.65 -15.17
C ASN A 51 -6.90 -20.65 -14.02
N LYS A 52 -5.79 -20.77 -13.28
CA LYS A 52 -5.69 -21.64 -12.10
C LYS A 52 -6.64 -21.13 -11.01
N HIS A 53 -7.87 -21.63 -11.01
CA HIS A 53 -8.87 -21.30 -10.01
C HIS A 53 -8.64 -22.17 -8.77
N ILE A 54 -8.30 -21.53 -7.65
CA ILE A 54 -8.22 -22.20 -6.35
C ILE A 54 -9.62 -22.21 -5.76
N THR A 55 -10.12 -23.39 -5.43
CA THR A 55 -11.42 -23.52 -4.76
C THR A 55 -11.30 -23.19 -3.27
N ILE A 56 -12.37 -22.70 -2.64
CA ILE A 56 -12.41 -22.46 -1.19
C ILE A 56 -12.06 -23.75 -0.43
N ASP A 57 -12.59 -24.88 -0.89
CA ASP A 57 -12.38 -26.18 -0.27
C ASP A 57 -10.87 -26.53 -0.26
N GLN A 58 -10.17 -26.36 -1.38
CA GLN A 58 -8.70 -26.51 -1.46
C GLN A 58 -7.95 -25.52 -0.56
N PHE A 59 -8.37 -24.25 -0.54
CA PHE A 59 -7.75 -23.25 0.32
C PHE A 59 -7.86 -23.62 1.81
N ILE A 60 -9.02 -24.12 2.25
CA ILE A 60 -9.24 -24.54 3.63
C ILE A 60 -8.40 -25.78 3.96
N GLU A 61 -8.30 -26.74 3.05
CA GLU A 61 -7.46 -27.92 3.22
C GLU A 61 -5.98 -27.54 3.37
N ASP A 62 -5.47 -26.70 2.45
CA ASP A 62 -4.09 -26.21 2.47
C ASP A 62 -3.80 -25.38 3.73
N TYR A 63 -4.73 -24.50 4.12
CA TYR A 63 -4.62 -23.70 5.33
C TYR A 63 -4.56 -24.60 6.58
N THR A 64 -5.44 -25.60 6.66
CA THR A 64 -5.48 -26.55 7.79
C THR A 64 -4.19 -27.35 7.87
N LEU A 65 -3.64 -27.78 6.73
CA LEU A 65 -2.35 -28.45 6.66
C LEU A 65 -1.23 -27.54 7.18
N LEU A 66 -1.18 -26.29 6.72
CA LEU A 66 -0.18 -25.32 7.15
C LEU A 66 -0.30 -25.01 8.65
N SER A 67 -1.52 -24.84 9.17
CA SER A 67 -1.76 -24.67 10.61
C SER A 67 -1.25 -25.85 11.43
N LYS A 68 -1.47 -27.09 10.97
CA LYS A 68 -0.93 -28.29 11.62
C LYS A 68 0.61 -28.27 11.64
N MET A 69 1.25 -27.86 10.55
CA MET A 69 2.72 -27.74 10.51
C MET A 69 3.23 -26.68 11.49
N ILE A 70 2.56 -25.53 11.61
CA ILE A 70 2.97 -24.45 12.53
C ILE A 70 2.95 -24.92 13.99
N ILE A 71 1.96 -25.72 14.36
CA ILE A 71 1.77 -26.20 15.75
C ILE A 71 2.68 -27.40 16.06
N ASP A 72 3.32 -28.00 15.07
CA ASP A 72 4.23 -29.13 15.28
C ASP A 72 5.48 -28.71 16.08
N GLY A 73 5.58 -29.21 17.32
CA GLY A 73 6.63 -28.84 18.28
C GLY A 73 8.06 -29.13 17.80
N PRO A 74 8.35 -30.31 17.21
CA PRO A 74 9.65 -30.60 16.59
C PRO A 74 10.01 -29.62 15.48
N LEU A 75 9.07 -29.33 14.56
CA LEU A 75 9.29 -28.36 13.48
C LEU A 75 9.53 -26.95 14.02
N GLN A 76 8.73 -26.51 15.00
CA GLN A 76 8.91 -25.21 15.65
C GLN A 76 10.28 -25.09 16.32
N SER A 77 10.71 -26.13 17.04
CA SER A 77 12.02 -26.17 17.70
C SER A 77 13.17 -26.13 16.69
N PHE A 78 13.04 -26.86 15.57
CA PHE A 78 14.01 -26.86 14.49
C PHE A 78 14.12 -25.48 13.82
N CYS A 79 12.98 -24.88 13.46
CA CYS A 79 12.92 -23.54 12.87
C CYS A 79 13.50 -22.48 13.82
N HIS A 80 13.19 -22.56 15.11
CA HIS A 80 13.77 -21.66 16.12
C HIS A 80 15.31 -21.78 16.16
N ARG A 81 15.86 -23.00 16.24
CA ARG A 81 17.32 -23.21 16.21
C ARG A 81 17.95 -22.66 14.94
N ARG A 82 17.32 -22.83 13.79
CA ARG A 82 17.79 -22.30 12.51
C ARG A 82 17.78 -20.77 12.49
N LEU A 83 16.72 -20.13 13.00
CA LEU A 83 16.64 -18.68 13.11
C LEU A 83 17.71 -18.13 14.05
N GLN A 84 17.95 -18.78 15.19
CA GLN A 84 19.04 -18.39 16.10
C GLN A 84 20.40 -18.50 15.42
N TYR A 85 20.66 -19.60 14.71
CA TYR A 85 21.89 -19.76 13.93
C TYR A 85 22.07 -18.64 12.90
N LEU A 86 21.03 -18.30 12.13
CA LEU A 86 21.09 -17.22 11.13
C LEU A 86 21.35 -15.86 11.79
N LYS A 87 20.74 -15.59 12.94
CA LYS A 87 20.97 -14.38 13.73
C LYS A 87 22.43 -14.30 14.18
N THR A 88 22.95 -15.32 14.86
CA THR A 88 24.34 -15.35 15.34
C THR A 88 25.34 -15.28 14.19
N LYS A 89 25.04 -15.92 13.05
CA LYS A 89 25.87 -15.81 11.84
C LYS A 89 25.94 -14.37 11.33
N HIS A 90 24.81 -13.64 11.35
CA HIS A 90 24.78 -12.24 10.96
C HIS A 90 25.50 -11.33 11.97
N GLU A 91 25.32 -11.55 13.27
CA GLU A 91 26.03 -10.81 14.32
C GLU A 91 27.56 -10.98 14.19
N LEU A 92 28.04 -12.20 13.93
CA LEU A 92 29.44 -12.47 13.67
C LEU A 92 29.94 -11.77 12.39
N HIS A 93 29.13 -11.77 11.34
CA HIS A 93 29.44 -11.06 10.10
C HIS A 93 29.64 -9.56 10.36
N THR A 94 28.72 -8.92 11.07
CA THR A 94 28.84 -7.51 11.45
C THR A 94 30.11 -7.27 12.25
N LEU A 95 30.39 -8.07 13.28
CA LEU A 95 31.59 -7.91 14.12
C LEU A 95 32.89 -7.98 13.30
N LEU A 96 32.97 -8.87 12.32
CA LEU A 96 34.17 -9.08 11.51
C LEU A 96 34.32 -8.06 10.38
N ASN A 97 33.20 -7.56 9.83
CA ASN A 97 33.21 -6.80 8.57
C ASN A 97 32.78 -5.34 8.70
N GLU A 98 32.32 -4.87 9.88
CA GLU A 98 31.79 -3.50 10.06
C GLU A 98 32.74 -2.42 9.52
N VAL A 99 34.03 -2.48 9.86
CA VAL A 99 35.03 -1.50 9.42
C VAL A 99 35.21 -1.51 7.89
N LYS A 100 35.14 -2.70 7.28
CA LYS A 100 35.27 -2.87 5.84
C LYS A 100 34.04 -2.31 5.12
N GLU A 101 32.85 -2.66 5.59
CA GLU A 101 31.58 -2.15 5.06
C GLU A 101 31.50 -0.62 5.18
N TRP A 102 31.95 -0.06 6.31
CA TRP A 102 32.00 1.38 6.51
C TRP A 102 32.95 2.09 5.54
N SER A 103 34.13 1.50 5.30
CA SER A 103 35.11 2.02 4.32
C SER A 103 34.55 1.97 2.89
N GLU A 104 33.86 0.90 2.52
CA GLU A 104 33.19 0.74 1.22
C GLU A 104 32.03 1.74 1.06
N ALA A 105 31.23 1.97 2.11
CA ALA A 105 30.18 2.99 2.08
C ALA A 105 30.75 4.40 1.90
N LYS A 106 31.92 4.68 2.50
CA LYS A 106 32.59 5.99 2.38
C LYS A 106 33.21 6.23 1.00
N SER A 107 33.64 5.18 0.31
CA SER A 107 34.20 5.31 -1.06
C SER A 107 33.12 5.63 -2.10
N ALA A 108 31.85 5.33 -1.81
CA ALA A 108 30.72 5.63 -2.68
C ALA A 108 30.17 7.06 -2.43
N SER A 109 30.74 8.04 -3.13
CA SER A 109 30.52 9.50 -2.93
C SER A 109 29.08 10.01 -3.08
N HIS A 110 28.12 9.19 -3.53
CA HIS A 110 26.73 9.61 -3.79
C HIS A 110 25.66 8.62 -3.30
N THR A 111 26.03 7.59 -2.55
CA THR A 111 25.08 6.60 -2.00
C THR A 111 25.04 6.72 -0.49
N ASP A 112 24.52 7.84 0.00
CA ASP A 112 24.32 8.07 1.43
C ASP A 112 22.84 7.90 1.82
N PHE A 113 22.55 8.10 3.11
CA PHE A 113 21.19 7.97 3.63
C PHE A 113 20.20 8.95 2.99
N TYR A 114 20.62 10.05 2.37
CA TYR A 114 19.69 10.99 1.76
C TYR A 114 19.43 10.67 0.29
N ASN A 115 20.44 10.14 -0.39
CA ASN A 115 20.39 9.85 -1.82
C ASN A 115 19.84 8.45 -2.15
N VAL A 116 19.89 7.51 -1.20
CA VAL A 116 19.26 6.19 -1.39
C VAL A 116 17.74 6.31 -1.40
N GLN A 117 17.10 5.76 -2.43
CA GLN A 117 15.65 5.71 -2.54
C GLN A 117 15.07 4.75 -1.50
N LYS A 118 14.10 5.25 -0.73
CA LYS A 118 13.40 4.51 0.32
C LYS A 118 11.91 4.62 0.05
N VAL A 119 11.21 3.51 0.18
CA VAL A 119 9.77 3.42 -0.07
C VAL A 119 9.10 3.02 1.23
N ASP A 120 8.09 3.78 1.63
CA ASP A 120 7.18 3.35 2.68
C ASP A 120 6.26 2.27 2.09
N THR A 121 6.31 1.08 2.67
CA THR A 121 5.57 -0.10 2.19
C THR A 121 4.22 -0.26 2.88
N HIS A 122 3.93 0.51 3.92
CA HIS A 122 2.70 0.41 4.68
C HIS A 122 2.21 1.80 5.10
N ILE A 123 1.60 2.50 4.13
CA ILE A 123 1.00 3.82 4.33
C ILE A 123 -0.50 3.80 4.01
N HIS A 124 -1.29 4.38 4.90
CA HIS A 124 -2.70 4.65 4.63
C HIS A 124 -2.83 6.00 3.93
N ALA A 125 -3.40 6.03 2.72
CA ALA A 125 -3.53 7.27 1.93
C ALA A 125 -4.26 8.41 2.67
N VAL A 126 -5.22 8.08 3.54
CA VAL A 126 -5.96 9.09 4.33
C VAL A 126 -5.09 9.70 5.44
N ALA A 127 -4.08 8.97 5.92
CA ALA A 127 -3.16 9.41 6.97
C ALA A 127 -1.80 9.90 6.41
N SER A 128 -1.63 9.96 5.09
CA SER A 128 -0.35 10.34 4.47
C SER A 128 -0.02 11.83 4.63
N MET A 129 -0.98 12.63 5.09
CA MET A 129 -0.81 14.06 5.27
C MET A 129 -0.34 14.39 6.69
N HIS A 130 0.67 15.25 6.79
CA HIS A 130 1.08 15.79 8.07
C HIS A 130 -0.02 16.66 8.69
N GLN A 131 -0.35 16.42 9.96
CA GLN A 131 -1.46 17.06 10.68
C GLN A 131 -1.46 18.59 10.59
N LYS A 132 -0.29 19.23 10.79
CA LYS A 132 -0.16 20.70 10.69
C LYS A 132 -0.47 21.21 9.28
N SER A 133 -0.11 20.45 8.25
CA SER A 133 -0.42 20.81 6.86
C SER A 133 -1.93 20.78 6.60
N LEU A 134 -2.60 19.73 7.09
CA LEU A 134 -4.06 19.62 7.01
C LEU A 134 -4.75 20.74 7.78
N LEU A 135 -4.30 21.04 9.01
CA LEU A 135 -4.84 22.12 9.82
C LEU A 135 -4.72 23.48 9.10
N ASN A 136 -3.55 23.78 8.57
CA ASN A 136 -3.32 24.99 7.79
C ASN A 136 -4.19 25.03 6.52
N PHE A 137 -4.40 23.89 5.87
CA PHE A 137 -5.29 23.78 4.73
C PHE A 137 -6.74 24.12 5.10
N MET A 138 -7.26 23.58 6.22
CA MET A 138 -8.61 23.89 6.68
C MET A 138 -8.77 25.35 7.07
N LYS A 139 -7.82 25.94 7.81
CA LYS A 139 -7.83 27.37 8.15
C LYS A 139 -7.85 28.24 6.90
N LYS A 140 -6.96 27.97 5.94
CA LYS A 140 -6.90 28.70 4.66
C LYS A 140 -8.19 28.55 3.84
N LYS A 141 -8.82 27.36 3.83
CA LYS A 141 -10.08 27.14 3.12
C LYS A 141 -11.24 27.88 3.75
N MET A 142 -11.26 28.04 5.07
CA MET A 142 -12.25 28.87 5.76
C MET A 142 -12.09 30.35 5.41
N GLU A 143 -10.87 30.87 5.33
CA GLU A 143 -10.63 32.27 4.96
C GLU A 143 -11.05 32.57 3.52
N VAL A 144 -10.69 31.70 2.57
CA VAL A 144 -10.85 31.97 1.12
C VAL A 144 -12.22 31.52 0.60
N SER A 145 -12.84 30.49 1.19
CA SER A 145 -13.99 29.80 0.61
C SER A 145 -15.05 29.42 1.65
N SER A 146 -15.22 30.21 2.71
CA SER A 146 -16.23 30.00 3.76
C SER A 146 -17.65 29.80 3.24
N ASN A 147 -18.05 30.53 2.20
CA ASN A 147 -19.40 30.46 1.63
C ASN A 147 -19.58 29.33 0.60
N MET A 148 -18.56 28.50 0.37
CA MET A 148 -18.66 27.38 -0.57
C MET A 148 -19.61 26.33 -0.01
N GLN A 149 -20.57 25.87 -0.80
CA GLN A 149 -21.44 24.76 -0.45
C GLN A 149 -20.65 23.46 -0.47
N VAL A 150 -20.57 22.77 0.67
CA VAL A 150 -19.70 21.58 0.83
C VAL A 150 -20.44 20.33 1.30
N TYR A 151 -21.61 20.49 1.93
CA TYR A 151 -22.32 19.36 2.50
C TYR A 151 -23.83 19.45 2.23
N LYS A 152 -24.44 18.37 1.76
CA LYS A 152 -25.88 18.25 1.59
C LYS A 152 -26.42 17.26 2.61
N LYS A 153 -27.28 17.74 3.51
CA LYS A 153 -27.95 16.91 4.51
C LYS A 153 -28.96 15.95 3.86
N PRO A 154 -29.32 14.85 4.52
CA PRO A 154 -30.35 13.92 4.05
C PRO A 154 -31.72 14.57 3.82
N ASN A 155 -32.05 15.63 4.56
CA ASN A 155 -33.28 16.41 4.41
C ASN A 155 -33.27 17.38 3.20
N GLY A 156 -32.18 17.41 2.43
CA GLY A 156 -32.02 18.25 1.25
C GLY A 156 -31.38 19.61 1.50
N THR A 157 -31.19 20.04 2.75
CA THR A 157 -30.52 21.31 3.08
C THR A 157 -29.04 21.27 2.68
N ILE A 158 -28.57 22.31 2.01
CA ILE A 158 -27.17 22.46 1.62
C ILE A 158 -26.51 23.42 2.62
N LEU A 159 -25.39 23.00 3.20
CA LEU A 159 -24.58 23.80 4.10
C LEU A 159 -23.33 24.32 3.39
N THR A 160 -23.01 25.57 3.69
CA THR A 160 -21.72 26.17 3.39
C THR A 160 -20.64 25.66 4.34
N LEU A 161 -19.38 25.81 3.96
CA LEU A 161 -18.24 25.38 4.77
C LEU A 161 -18.27 26.04 6.16
N LYS A 162 -18.66 27.32 6.23
CA LYS A 162 -18.85 28.03 7.50
C LYS A 162 -19.94 27.42 8.37
N GLU A 163 -21.11 27.16 7.80
CA GLU A 163 -22.24 26.57 8.55
C GLU A 163 -21.91 25.17 9.06
N VAL A 164 -21.09 24.38 8.34
CA VAL A 164 -20.61 23.09 8.82
C VAL A 164 -19.72 23.24 10.07
N PHE A 165 -18.81 24.20 10.09
CA PHE A 165 -17.97 24.46 11.27
C PHE A 165 -18.79 24.95 12.47
N ASP A 166 -19.77 25.82 12.22
CA ASP A 166 -20.69 26.33 13.25
C ASP A 166 -21.53 25.18 13.86
N GLU A 167 -22.04 24.24 13.05
CA GLU A 167 -22.78 23.07 13.52
C GLU A 167 -21.93 22.10 14.34
N LEU A 168 -20.67 21.91 13.95
CA LEU A 168 -19.70 21.08 14.67
C LEU A 168 -19.15 21.78 15.93
N LYS A 169 -19.51 23.04 16.18
CA LYS A 169 -18.99 23.88 17.27
C LYS A 169 -17.45 23.95 17.26
N LEU A 170 -16.87 23.96 16.07
CA LEU A 170 -15.42 24.07 15.89
C LEU A 170 -15.05 25.52 15.59
N ASP A 171 -14.32 26.15 16.51
CA ASP A 171 -13.75 27.47 16.28
C ASP A 171 -12.43 27.33 15.51
N ILE A 172 -12.35 27.99 14.35
CA ILE A 172 -11.21 27.95 13.44
C ILE A 172 -9.93 28.51 14.06
N ASN A 173 -10.07 29.41 15.04
CA ASN A 173 -8.91 29.94 15.75
C ASN A 173 -8.38 28.97 16.81
N ASN A 174 -9.28 28.16 17.38
CA ASN A 174 -9.01 27.25 18.49
C ASN A 174 -9.00 25.77 18.09
N ILE A 175 -9.16 25.45 16.80
CA ILE A 175 -9.08 24.09 16.31
C ILE A 175 -7.65 23.56 16.48
N ASP A 176 -7.53 22.51 17.27
CA ASP A 176 -6.27 21.87 17.61
C ASP A 176 -6.12 20.54 16.88
N ILE A 177 -4.87 20.09 16.75
CA ILE A 177 -4.47 18.83 16.09
C ILE A 177 -5.22 17.64 16.70
N ASP A 178 -5.40 17.63 18.02
CA ASP A 178 -6.07 16.54 18.74
C ASP A 178 -7.57 16.45 18.41
N GLN A 179 -8.20 17.57 18.03
CA GLN A 179 -9.61 17.60 17.62
C GLN A 179 -9.83 17.04 16.21
N LEU A 180 -8.76 16.90 15.41
CA LEU A 180 -8.84 16.40 14.04
C LEU A 180 -8.89 14.88 13.96
N GLY A 181 -8.55 14.17 15.05
CA GLY A 181 -8.55 12.71 15.09
C GLY A 181 -7.62 12.04 14.07
N VAL A 182 -6.67 12.79 13.49
CA VAL A 182 -5.70 12.26 12.53
C VAL A 182 -4.57 11.63 13.31
N HIS A 183 -4.73 10.39 13.74
CA HIS A 183 -3.63 9.63 14.34
C HIS A 183 -2.92 8.84 13.25
N ALA A 184 -1.58 8.92 13.23
CA ALA A 184 -0.80 7.95 12.47
C ALA A 184 -1.07 6.56 13.07
N VAL A 185 -1.39 5.59 12.22
CA VAL A 185 -1.48 4.17 12.57
C VAL A 185 -0.19 3.50 12.15
#